data_AF-A0A1Z5LAE4-F1
#
_entry.id   AF-A0A1Z5LAE4-F1
#
_cell.length_a   1.000
_cell.length_b   1.000
_cell.length_c   1.000
_cell.angle_alpha   90.00
_cell.angle_beta   90.00
_cell.angle_gamma   90.00
#
_symmetry.space_group_name_H-M   'P 1'
#
loop_
_entity.id
_entity.type
_entity.pdbx_description
1 polymer ?
#
loop_
_entity_poly.entity_id
_entity_poly.type
_entity_poly.pdbx_seq_one_letter_code
_entity_poly.pdbx_strand_id
1 'polypeptide(L)'
;MGIMWLTGCMVLSIFPLLPVVGKQQNYALVTLTGWLSIVVLGYCARRPELGLVRNSRQLAKEPQRVVVITVVQIMLIWVAITIVRSTADSIEQKTGLPLVNQVLSWILLVTSPALCFFSSTSLFNRLQNIMLSLLVPFLLTCISYEGLFLLALCFVMFLWICIEHELSGSGQRLQDMTFGPQTTPSSALPYHIKLDDVRKAFFFIFFMFVSFYGTGNIASLNSFSVSSFYCFMTVFRPFLMAAVLLIKVLIPLLIVSCAFRALLQTISVSNTALFLLVMIMSDFMALHFFFLIKDSGSWLDIGMSISHYLLAMGMSIFTAMFHGLAWLLTSFTFNLDYRDLKRHLL
;
A
#
# COMPACT_ATOMS: atom_id res chain seq x y z
N MET A 1 -10.38 -19.23 -6.21
CA MET A 1 -10.25 -17.76 -6.24
C MET A 1 -11.54 -17.01 -5.88
N GLY A 2 -12.70 -17.29 -6.50
CA GLY A 2 -13.94 -16.54 -6.24
C GLY A 2 -14.40 -16.50 -4.77
N ILE A 3 -14.35 -17.63 -4.05
CA ILE A 3 -14.70 -17.66 -2.61
C ILE A 3 -13.73 -16.82 -1.79
N MET A 4 -12.42 -16.91 -2.07
CA MET A 4 -11.39 -16.14 -1.37
C MET A 4 -11.56 -14.64 -1.56
N TRP A 5 -11.92 -14.23 -2.79
CA TRP A 5 -12.27 -12.85 -3.11
C TRP A 5 -13.47 -12.37 -2.30
N LEU A 6 -14.56 -13.14 -2.30
CA LEU A 6 -15.77 -12.80 -1.56
C LEU A 6 -15.49 -12.69 -0.06
N THR A 7 -14.72 -13.63 0.51
CA THR A 7 -14.30 -13.55 1.92
C THR A 7 -13.42 -12.33 2.19
N GLY A 8 -12.51 -11.98 1.27
CA GLY A 8 -11.66 -10.80 1.41
C GLY A 8 -12.45 -9.49 1.36
N CYS A 9 -13.41 -9.38 0.43
CA CYS A 9 -14.33 -8.24 0.36
C CYS A 9 -15.22 -8.13 1.59
N MET A 10 -15.73 -9.25 2.11
CA MET A 10 -16.50 -9.28 3.36
C MET A 10 -15.66 -8.77 4.54
N VAL A 11 -14.42 -9.24 4.67
CA VAL A 11 -13.48 -8.76 5.70
C VAL A 11 -13.21 -7.26 5.55
N LEU A 12 -12.97 -6.77 4.33
CA LEU A 12 -12.76 -5.34 4.10
C LEU A 12 -13.98 -4.48 4.48
N SER A 13 -15.20 -5.00 4.28
CA SER A 13 -16.44 -4.29 4.58
C SER A 13 -16.68 -4.07 6.08
N ILE A 14 -16.02 -4.85 6.95
CA ILE A 14 -16.12 -4.72 8.41
C ILE A 14 -15.43 -3.43 8.89
N PHE A 15 -14.28 -3.06 8.30
CA PHE A 15 -13.44 -1.99 8.83
C PHE A 15 -14.10 -0.60 8.86
N PRO A 16 -14.83 -0.16 7.82
CA PRO A 16 -15.59 1.09 7.88
C PRO A 16 -16.69 1.11 8.96
N LEU A 17 -17.16 -0.06 9.41
CA LEU A 17 -18.19 -0.18 10.45
C LEU A 17 -17.62 -0.17 11.87
N LEU A 18 -16.29 -0.36 12.00
CA LEU A 18 -15.63 -0.34 13.31
C LEU A 18 -15.57 1.09 13.87
N PRO A 19 -15.54 1.23 15.21
CA PRO A 19 -15.52 2.54 15.85
C PRO A 19 -14.28 3.33 15.48
N VAL A 20 -14.44 4.65 15.29
CA VAL A 20 -13.36 5.58 14.94
C VAL A 20 -12.13 5.37 15.83
N VAL A 21 -10.99 5.16 15.18
CA VAL A 21 -9.72 4.84 15.82
C VAL A 21 -9.22 6.01 16.66
N GLY A 22 -9.00 5.78 17.96
CA GLY A 22 -8.50 6.81 18.88
C GLY A 22 -9.31 6.93 20.17
N LYS A 23 -10.52 6.38 20.23
CA LYS A 23 -11.31 6.28 21.47
C LYS A 23 -10.80 5.19 22.41
N GLN A 24 -10.34 4.06 21.85
CA GLN A 24 -9.77 2.94 22.60
C GLN A 24 -8.52 2.45 21.87
N GLN A 25 -7.39 2.44 22.59
CA GLN A 25 -6.12 1.98 22.08
C GLN A 25 -6.01 0.47 22.31
N ASN A 26 -5.58 -0.27 21.30
CA ASN A 26 -5.35 -1.71 21.43
C ASN A 26 -4.10 -2.11 20.66
N TYR A 27 -2.96 -1.91 21.33
CA TYR A 27 -1.65 -2.25 20.78
C TYR A 27 -1.45 -3.76 20.58
N ALA A 28 -2.27 -4.61 21.23
CA ALA A 28 -2.24 -6.05 20.98
C ALA A 28 -2.63 -6.38 19.53
N LEU A 29 -3.62 -5.67 18.95
CA LEU A 29 -4.00 -5.83 17.53
C LEU A 29 -2.88 -5.39 16.58
N VAL A 30 -2.12 -4.35 16.93
CA VAL A 30 -0.96 -3.91 16.16
C VAL A 30 0.13 -4.99 16.19
N THR A 31 0.39 -5.56 17.37
CA THR A 31 1.37 -6.66 17.50
C THR A 31 0.92 -7.93 16.77
N LEU A 32 -0.37 -8.25 16.80
CA LEU A 32 -0.96 -9.36 16.06
C LEU A 32 -0.79 -9.16 14.56
N THR A 33 -1.06 -7.96 14.05
CA THR A 33 -0.85 -7.61 12.63
C THR A 33 0.58 -7.90 12.20
N GLY A 34 1.56 -7.45 12.99
CA GLY A 34 2.96 -7.64 12.65
C GLY A 34 3.41 -9.11 12.76
N TRP A 35 2.90 -9.89 13.70
CA TRP A 35 3.14 -11.34 13.72
C TRP A 35 2.51 -12.05 12.53
N LEU A 36 1.27 -11.69 12.17
CA LEU A 36 0.58 -12.24 11.01
C LEU A 36 1.34 -11.93 9.72
N SER A 37 1.85 -10.71 9.54
CA SER A 37 2.65 -10.36 8.37
C SER A 37 3.92 -11.21 8.27
N ILE A 38 4.64 -11.41 9.38
CA ILE A 38 5.83 -12.28 9.42
C ILE A 38 5.48 -13.73 9.05
N VAL A 39 4.38 -14.27 9.58
CA VAL A 39 3.94 -15.65 9.29
C VAL A 39 3.53 -15.81 7.83
N VAL A 40 2.73 -14.88 7.30
CA VAL A 40 2.31 -14.88 5.89
C VAL A 40 3.53 -14.84 4.97
N LEU A 41 4.52 -14.01 5.28
CA LEU A 41 5.77 -13.95 4.51
C LEU A 41 6.62 -15.20 4.63
N GLY A 42 6.74 -15.76 5.83
CA GLY A 42 7.44 -17.03 6.04
C GLY A 42 6.78 -18.17 5.26
N TYR A 43 5.46 -18.12 5.11
CA TYR A 43 4.71 -19.06 4.28
C TYR A 43 4.92 -18.81 2.77
N CYS A 44 4.82 -17.55 2.31
CA CYS A 44 5.10 -17.17 0.93
C CYS A 44 6.55 -17.55 0.53
N ALA A 45 7.53 -17.28 1.39
CA ALA A 45 8.93 -17.65 1.16
C ALA A 45 9.15 -19.17 1.07
N ARG A 46 8.30 -19.99 1.71
CA ARG A 46 8.40 -21.46 1.61
C ARG A 46 7.73 -22.05 0.38
N ARG A 47 6.89 -21.30 -0.35
CA ARG A 47 6.26 -21.82 -1.57
C ARG A 47 7.34 -21.98 -2.65
N PRO A 48 7.54 -23.18 -3.22
CA PRO A 48 8.52 -23.43 -4.28
C PRO A 48 8.20 -22.68 -5.58
N GLU A 49 6.95 -22.23 -5.74
CA GLU A 49 6.48 -21.37 -6.83
C GLU A 49 6.93 -19.90 -6.65
N LEU A 50 7.33 -19.49 -5.45
CA LEU A 50 7.90 -18.16 -5.14
C LEU A 50 9.44 -18.17 -5.03
N GLY A 51 10.10 -19.29 -5.38
CA GLY A 51 11.54 -19.36 -5.59
C GLY A 51 12.45 -19.11 -4.38
N LEU A 52 11.92 -19.03 -3.15
CA LEU A 52 12.68 -18.70 -1.94
C LEU A 52 13.21 -19.95 -1.20
N VAL A 53 12.57 -21.12 -1.35
CA VAL A 53 13.06 -22.39 -0.78
C VAL A 53 13.28 -23.43 -1.88
N ARG A 54 14.57 -23.69 -2.08
CA ARG A 54 15.25 -24.76 -2.83
C ARG A 54 14.45 -26.07 -2.94
N ASN A 55 13.77 -26.31 -4.07
CA ASN A 55 13.76 -27.62 -4.74
C ASN A 55 13.06 -27.62 -6.12
N SER A 56 13.70 -27.09 -7.16
CA SER A 56 13.50 -27.63 -8.52
C SER A 56 14.69 -27.24 -9.39
N ARG A 57 15.21 -28.19 -10.18
CA ARG A 57 16.40 -28.04 -11.03
C ARG A 57 16.17 -27.14 -12.27
N GLN A 58 15.01 -26.47 -12.39
CA GLN A 58 14.59 -25.79 -13.62
C GLN A 58 14.18 -24.32 -13.44
N LEU A 59 14.11 -23.78 -12.21
CA LEU A 59 13.75 -22.37 -12.01
C LEU A 59 15.01 -21.48 -11.97
N ALA A 60 14.98 -20.37 -12.72
CA ALA A 60 16.03 -19.36 -12.67
C ALA A 60 16.27 -18.95 -11.20
N LYS A 61 17.51 -19.00 -10.74
CA LYS A 61 17.85 -18.61 -9.36
C LYS A 61 17.46 -17.14 -9.16
N GLU A 62 16.49 -16.89 -8.29
CA GLU A 62 16.24 -15.55 -7.77
C GLU A 62 17.55 -15.01 -7.16
N PRO A 63 17.93 -13.76 -7.43
CA PRO A 63 19.18 -13.21 -6.94
C PRO A 63 19.19 -13.22 -5.41
N GLN A 64 20.28 -13.71 -4.82
CA GLN A 64 20.50 -13.78 -3.37
C GLN A 64 20.16 -12.47 -2.63
N ARG A 65 20.28 -11.34 -3.33
CA ARG A 65 19.89 -10.00 -2.88
C ARG A 65 18.42 -9.89 -2.44
N VAL A 66 17.48 -10.49 -3.18
CA VAL A 66 16.03 -10.41 -2.86
C VAL A 66 15.74 -11.07 -1.53
N VAL A 67 16.33 -12.26 -1.30
CA VAL A 67 16.22 -13.00 -0.05
C VAL A 67 16.75 -12.17 1.12
N VAL A 68 17.94 -11.57 0.97
CA VAL A 68 18.55 -10.73 2.01
C VAL A 68 17.65 -9.53 2.34
N ILE A 69 17.10 -8.85 1.33
CA ILE A 69 16.21 -7.70 1.54
C ILE A 69 14.94 -8.13 2.27
N THR A 70 14.31 -9.24 1.89
CA THR A 70 13.11 -9.75 2.57
C THR A 70 13.40 -10.11 4.03
N VAL A 71 14.55 -10.74 4.32
CA VAL A 71 14.96 -11.03 5.70
C VAL A 71 15.16 -9.74 6.51
N VAL A 72 15.82 -8.74 5.93
CA VAL A 72 15.98 -7.42 6.56
C VAL A 72 14.60 -6.80 6.87
N GLN A 73 13.66 -6.81 5.91
CA GLN A 73 12.31 -6.28 6.13
C GLN A 73 11.55 -7.01 7.23
N ILE A 74 11.65 -8.34 7.32
CA ILE A 74 11.05 -9.12 8.41
C ILE A 74 11.62 -8.68 9.77
N MET A 75 12.95 -8.46 9.85
CA MET A 75 13.58 -7.94 11.05
C MET A 75 13.10 -6.53 11.39
N LEU A 76 12.96 -5.64 10.40
CA LEU A 76 12.44 -4.28 10.63
C LEU A 76 10.98 -4.29 11.10
N ILE A 77 10.14 -5.20 10.61
CA ILE A 77 8.77 -5.39 11.10
C ILE A 77 8.79 -5.84 12.56
N TRP A 78 9.63 -6.82 12.90
CA TRP A 78 9.77 -7.27 14.28
C TRP A 78 10.21 -6.12 15.20
N VAL A 79 11.23 -5.37 14.81
CA VAL A 79 11.70 -4.19 15.54
C VAL A 79 10.56 -3.16 15.69
N ALA A 80 9.81 -2.85 14.64
CA ALA A 80 8.70 -1.90 14.71
C ALA A 80 7.62 -2.32 15.72
N ILE A 81 7.24 -3.60 15.75
CA ILE A 81 6.27 -4.12 16.73
C ILE A 81 6.79 -3.97 18.16
N THR A 82 8.07 -4.31 18.39
CA THR A 82 8.68 -4.18 19.71
C THR A 82 8.75 -2.72 20.17
N ILE A 83 9.06 -1.78 19.26
CA ILE A 83 9.06 -0.34 19.53
C ILE A 83 7.66 0.15 19.89
N VAL A 84 6.64 -0.22 19.11
CA VAL A 84 5.25 0.18 19.40
C VAL A 84 4.81 -0.32 20.77
N ARG A 85 5.07 -1.58 21.08
CA ARG A 85 4.68 -2.19 22.36
C ARG A 85 5.45 -1.59 23.54
N SER A 86 6.78 -1.50 23.43
CA SER A 86 7.63 -0.89 24.46
C SER A 86 7.28 0.58 24.70
N THR A 87 6.93 1.33 23.65
CA THR A 87 6.51 2.72 23.78
C THR A 87 5.15 2.84 24.46
N ALA A 88 4.20 1.96 24.11
CA ALA A 88 2.91 1.90 24.78
C ALA A 88 3.06 1.59 26.29
N ASP A 89 3.85 0.57 26.63
CA ASP A 89 4.09 0.16 28.02
C ASP A 89 4.77 1.29 28.83
N SER A 90 5.76 1.98 28.26
CA SER A 90 6.46 3.10 28.92
C SER A 90 5.54 4.31 29.16
N ILE A 91 4.61 4.57 28.24
CA ILE A 91 3.65 5.67 28.37
C ILE A 91 2.58 5.32 29.41
N GLU A 92 2.12 4.07 29.44
CA GLU A 92 1.21 3.57 30.48
C GLU A 92 1.83 3.64 31.88
N GLN A 93 3.12 3.31 32.00
CA GLN A 93 3.89 3.43 33.24
C GLN A 93 4.31 4.86 33.59
N LYS A 94 3.97 5.86 32.76
CA LYS A 94 4.33 7.28 32.93
C LYS A 94 5.84 7.55 32.98
N THR A 95 6.66 6.63 32.47
CA THR A 95 8.13 6.81 32.35
C THR A 95 8.52 7.69 31.16
N GLY A 96 7.54 8.11 30.36
CA GLY A 96 7.73 8.98 29.20
C GLY A 96 8.10 8.20 27.93
N LEU A 97 8.61 8.89 26.91
CA LEU A 97 9.04 8.27 25.66
C LEU A 97 10.53 7.89 25.74
N PRO A 98 10.88 6.60 25.62
CA PRO A 98 12.28 6.20 25.59
C PRO A 98 13.01 6.79 24.38
N LEU A 99 14.17 7.45 24.61
CA LEU A 99 14.95 8.10 23.55
C LEU A 99 15.38 7.13 22.45
N VAL A 100 15.73 5.88 22.82
CA VAL A 100 16.13 4.84 21.85
C VAL A 100 14.96 4.52 20.91
N ASN A 101 13.76 4.30 21.44
CA ASN A 101 12.56 4.04 20.64
C ASN A 101 12.23 5.21 19.72
N GLN A 102 12.40 6.44 20.22
CA GLN A 102 12.15 7.65 19.45
C GLN A 102 13.09 7.75 18.24
N VAL A 103 14.40 7.60 18.46
CA VAL A 103 15.42 7.68 17.39
C VAL A 103 15.21 6.55 16.38
N LEU A 104 15.00 5.31 16.85
CA LEU A 104 14.74 4.19 15.97
C LEU A 104 13.47 4.38 15.13
N SER A 105 12.39 4.92 15.71
CA SER A 105 11.15 5.20 14.96
C SER A 105 11.39 6.17 13.81
N TRP A 106 12.12 7.27 14.06
CA TRP A 106 12.46 8.25 13.01
C TRP A 106 13.35 7.65 11.92
N ILE A 107 14.34 6.84 12.30
CA ILE A 107 15.20 6.14 11.32
C ILE A 107 14.35 5.17 10.49
N LEU A 108 13.50 4.36 11.12
CA LEU A 108 12.66 3.38 10.44
C LEU A 108 11.67 4.03 9.48
N LEU A 109 11.10 5.19 9.84
CA LEU A 109 10.17 5.94 9.00
C LEU A 109 10.74 6.24 7.60
N VAL A 110 12.05 6.50 7.51
CA VAL A 110 12.72 6.87 6.25
C VAL A 110 13.44 5.67 5.62
N THR A 111 14.14 4.87 6.43
CA THR A 111 14.98 3.78 5.91
C THR A 111 14.16 2.62 5.36
N SER A 112 13.01 2.31 5.96
CA SER A 112 12.21 1.16 5.50
C SER A 112 11.55 1.38 4.14
N PRO A 113 10.92 2.53 3.80
CA PRO A 113 10.45 2.79 2.43
C PRO A 113 11.57 2.82 1.39
N ALA A 114 12.78 3.26 1.77
CA ALA A 114 13.91 3.29 0.85
C ALA A 114 14.30 1.88 0.35
N LEU A 115 14.02 0.83 1.12
CA LEU A 115 14.25 -0.57 0.71
C LEU A 115 13.44 -0.98 -0.53
N CYS A 116 12.37 -0.25 -0.87
CA CYS A 116 11.60 -0.45 -2.10
C CYS A 116 12.50 -0.48 -3.35
N PHE A 117 13.54 0.37 -3.41
CA PHE A 117 14.35 0.58 -4.61
C PHE A 117 15.48 -0.43 -4.82
N PHE A 118 15.76 -1.29 -3.85
CA PHE A 118 16.88 -2.23 -3.93
C PHE A 118 16.46 -3.65 -4.33
N SER A 119 15.16 -3.92 -4.48
CA SER A 119 14.63 -5.24 -4.83
C SER A 119 14.60 -5.50 -6.34
N SER A 120 14.32 -6.74 -6.73
CA SER A 120 14.14 -7.20 -8.12
C SER A 120 12.99 -6.46 -8.82
N THR A 121 12.98 -6.52 -10.16
CA THR A 121 11.89 -6.03 -11.01
C THR A 121 10.84 -7.10 -11.32
N SER A 122 11.00 -8.34 -10.81
CA SER A 122 9.92 -9.35 -10.86
C SER A 122 8.66 -8.81 -10.20
N LEU A 123 7.51 -8.98 -10.87
CA LEU A 123 6.26 -8.34 -10.51
C LEU A 123 5.84 -8.69 -9.08
N PHE A 124 5.83 -9.98 -8.77
CA PHE A 124 5.42 -10.48 -7.47
C PHE A 124 6.39 -10.04 -6.36
N ASN A 125 7.70 -10.25 -6.56
CA ASN A 125 8.72 -9.91 -5.58
C ASN A 125 8.80 -8.40 -5.32
N ARG A 126 8.59 -7.58 -6.37
CA ARG A 126 8.58 -6.13 -6.25
C ARG A 126 7.36 -5.64 -5.50
N LEU A 127 6.17 -6.18 -5.79
CA LEU A 127 4.95 -5.81 -5.07
C LEU A 127 5.06 -6.19 -3.60
N GLN A 128 5.48 -7.43 -3.30
CA GLN A 128 5.70 -7.88 -1.92
C GLN A 128 6.71 -6.97 -1.20
N ASN A 129 7.84 -6.64 -1.83
CA ASN A 129 8.84 -5.75 -1.26
C ASN A 129 8.27 -4.36 -0.95
N ILE A 130 7.48 -3.78 -1.84
CA ILE A 130 6.84 -2.48 -1.62
C ILE A 130 5.86 -2.55 -0.43
N MET A 131 5.01 -3.59 -0.38
CA MET A 131 4.08 -3.77 0.73
C MET A 131 4.80 -3.82 2.08
N LEU A 132 5.90 -4.56 2.16
CA LEU A 132 6.64 -4.74 3.41
C LEU A 132 7.41 -3.49 3.85
N SER A 133 8.07 -2.83 2.91
CA SER A 133 8.76 -1.57 3.16
C SER A 133 7.80 -0.49 3.68
N LEU A 134 6.58 -0.43 3.16
CA LEU A 134 5.56 0.54 3.59
C LEU A 134 4.77 0.09 4.83
N LEU A 135 4.76 -1.20 5.15
CA LEU A 135 4.10 -1.74 6.35
C LEU A 135 4.79 -1.25 7.63
N VAL A 136 6.12 -1.15 7.65
CA VAL A 136 6.89 -0.69 8.81
C VAL A 136 6.48 0.72 9.29
N PRO A 137 6.54 1.78 8.46
CA PRO A 137 6.13 3.12 8.89
C PRO A 137 4.63 3.17 9.21
N PHE A 138 3.81 2.37 8.53
CA PHE A 138 2.39 2.27 8.84
C PHE A 138 2.15 1.71 10.26
N LEU A 139 2.79 0.59 10.60
CA LEU A 139 2.68 -0.04 11.93
C LEU A 139 3.15 0.89 13.05
N LEU A 140 4.23 1.66 12.85
CA LEU A 140 4.72 2.63 13.83
C LEU A 140 3.69 3.73 14.17
N THR A 141 2.77 4.01 13.24
CA THR A 141 1.69 4.99 13.41
C THR A 141 0.35 4.36 13.81
N CYS A 142 0.25 3.03 13.86
CA CYS A 142 -0.99 2.32 14.20
C CYS A 142 -1.23 2.27 15.71
N ILE A 143 -2.49 2.36 16.10
CA ILE A 143 -2.91 2.32 17.51
C ILE A 143 -3.87 1.16 17.81
N SER A 144 -4.49 0.58 16.78
CA SER A 144 -5.53 -0.43 16.90
C SER A 144 -5.59 -1.31 15.62
N TYR A 145 -6.79 -1.62 15.12
CA TYR A 145 -7.06 -2.53 13.99
C TYR A 145 -6.59 -2.04 12.61
N GLU A 146 -6.06 -0.82 12.49
CA GLU A 146 -5.62 -0.22 11.22
C GLU A 146 -4.61 -1.10 10.48
N GLY A 147 -3.70 -1.75 11.22
CA GLY A 147 -2.74 -2.69 10.67
C GLY A 147 -3.41 -3.88 9.96
N LEU A 148 -4.45 -4.45 10.57
CA LEU A 148 -5.20 -5.57 9.99
C LEU A 148 -5.95 -5.15 8.72
N PHE A 149 -6.47 -3.91 8.70
CA PHE A 149 -7.08 -3.35 7.50
C PHE A 149 -6.08 -3.31 6.34
N LEU A 150 -4.86 -2.84 6.58
CA LEU A 150 -3.84 -2.79 5.53
C LEU A 150 -3.50 -4.18 5.00
N LEU A 151 -3.37 -5.18 5.87
CA LEU A 151 -3.12 -6.56 5.45
C LEU A 151 -4.28 -7.14 4.63
N ALA A 152 -5.52 -6.91 5.05
CA ALA A 152 -6.71 -7.33 4.32
C ALA A 152 -6.78 -6.65 2.94
N LEU A 153 -6.45 -5.35 2.86
CA LEU A 153 -6.38 -4.60 1.61
C LEU A 153 -5.33 -5.19 0.67
N CYS A 154 -4.11 -5.43 1.15
CA CYS A 154 -3.05 -6.07 0.36
C CYS A 154 -3.46 -7.45 -0.17
N PHE A 155 -4.13 -8.25 0.65
CA PHE A 155 -4.62 -9.56 0.25
C PHE A 155 -5.68 -9.48 -0.85
N VAL A 156 -6.67 -8.58 -0.71
CA VAL A 156 -7.68 -8.35 -1.75
C VAL A 156 -7.04 -7.82 -3.02
N MET A 157 -6.08 -6.90 -2.94
CA MET A 157 -5.36 -6.39 -4.11
C MET A 157 -4.61 -7.51 -4.86
N PHE A 158 -3.98 -8.41 -4.12
CA PHE A 158 -3.33 -9.59 -4.71
C PHE A 158 -4.33 -10.52 -5.40
N LEU A 159 -5.47 -10.81 -4.76
CA LEU A 159 -6.53 -11.61 -5.37
C LEU A 159 -7.10 -10.94 -6.63
N TRP A 160 -7.23 -9.61 -6.63
CA TRP A 160 -7.71 -8.87 -7.79
C TRP A 160 -6.79 -9.09 -9.00
N ILE A 161 -5.47 -8.95 -8.80
CA ILE A 161 -4.47 -9.19 -9.85
C ILE A 161 -4.57 -10.63 -10.38
N CYS A 162 -4.67 -11.62 -9.48
CA CYS A 162 -4.76 -13.03 -9.87
C CYS A 162 -6.01 -13.32 -10.72
N ILE A 163 -7.16 -12.81 -10.29
CA ILE A 163 -8.44 -12.98 -10.99
C ILE A 163 -8.37 -12.34 -12.37
N GLU A 164 -7.93 -11.09 -12.48
CA GLU A 164 -7.85 -10.43 -13.79
C GLU A 164 -6.84 -11.08 -14.73
N HIS A 165 -5.73 -11.60 -14.21
CA HIS A 165 -4.77 -12.37 -14.99
C HIS A 165 -5.38 -13.67 -15.53
N GLU A 166 -6.11 -14.41 -14.70
CA GLU A 166 -6.85 -15.62 -15.12
C GLU A 166 -7.89 -15.29 -16.20
N LEU A 167 -8.66 -14.20 -16.02
CA LEU A 167 -9.66 -13.76 -17.02
C LEU A 167 -9.04 -13.31 -18.34
N SER A 168 -7.80 -12.84 -18.31
CA SER A 168 -7.10 -12.38 -19.52
C SER A 168 -6.63 -13.53 -20.41
N GLY A 169 -6.66 -14.77 -19.92
CA GLY A 169 -6.24 -15.96 -20.68
C GLY A 169 -4.75 -15.97 -21.01
N SER A 170 -3.94 -15.18 -20.31
CA SER A 170 -2.50 -15.10 -20.55
C SER A 170 -1.82 -16.42 -20.16
N GLY A 171 -1.11 -17.03 -21.10
CA GLY A 171 -0.37 -18.29 -20.88
C GLY A 171 0.90 -18.12 -20.02
N GLN A 172 1.30 -16.89 -19.73
CA GLN A 172 2.46 -16.61 -18.88
C GLN A 172 2.08 -16.72 -17.40
N ARG A 173 2.97 -17.29 -16.59
CA ARG A 173 2.79 -17.32 -15.13
C ARG A 173 3.12 -15.94 -14.55
N LEU A 174 2.32 -15.51 -13.56
CA LEU A 174 2.49 -14.22 -12.88
C LEU A 174 3.90 -13.99 -12.33
N GLN A 175 4.55 -15.07 -11.88
CA GLN A 175 5.89 -15.07 -11.29
C GLN A 175 7.01 -14.73 -12.29
N ASP A 176 6.79 -15.04 -13.57
CA ASP A 176 7.78 -14.86 -14.64
C ASP A 176 7.69 -13.45 -15.24
N MET A 177 6.68 -12.67 -14.86
CA MET A 177 6.47 -11.31 -15.34
C MET A 177 7.33 -10.31 -14.58
N THR A 178 7.84 -9.31 -15.30
CA THR A 178 8.66 -8.22 -14.76
C THR A 178 8.05 -6.86 -15.06
N PHE A 179 8.26 -5.91 -14.15
CA PHE A 179 8.04 -4.48 -14.39
C PHE A 179 9.12 -3.95 -15.33
N GLY A 180 8.85 -4.00 -16.63
CA GLY A 180 9.74 -3.50 -17.67
C GLY A 180 8.96 -2.81 -18.79
N PRO A 181 9.64 -2.06 -19.68
CA PRO A 181 9.01 -1.58 -20.90
C PRO A 181 8.43 -2.78 -21.64
N GLN A 182 7.11 -2.75 -21.85
CA GLN A 182 6.47 -3.80 -22.62
C GLN A 182 7.08 -3.76 -24.02
N THR A 183 7.65 -4.87 -24.48
CA THR A 183 7.99 -5.06 -25.88
C THR A 183 6.68 -5.16 -26.65
N THR A 184 6.04 -4.03 -26.91
CA THR A 184 5.00 -3.95 -27.92
C THR A 184 5.69 -4.21 -29.27
N PRO A 185 5.27 -5.22 -30.05
CA PRO A 185 5.72 -5.31 -31.42
C PRO A 185 5.36 -4.00 -32.13
N SER A 186 6.34 -3.49 -32.87
CA SER A 186 6.38 -2.25 -33.63
C SER A 186 5.39 -2.22 -34.79
N SER A 187 4.09 -2.31 -34.50
CA SER A 187 2.98 -2.10 -35.43
C SER A 187 1.73 -1.71 -34.64
N ALA A 188 1.68 -0.44 -34.20
CA ALA A 188 0.63 0.09 -33.33
C ALA A 188 -0.71 0.22 -34.09
N LEU A 189 -1.53 -0.84 -34.03
CA LEU A 189 -2.98 -0.66 -34.13
C LEU A 189 -3.45 0.18 -32.91
N PRO A 190 -4.39 1.12 -33.09
CA PRO A 190 -4.94 1.87 -31.97
C PRO A 190 -5.54 0.90 -30.94
N TYR A 191 -5.15 1.04 -29.68
CA TYR A 191 -5.75 0.25 -28.59
C TYR A 191 -7.23 0.59 -28.47
N HIS A 192 -8.10 -0.39 -28.75
CA HIS A 192 -9.54 -0.22 -28.60
C HIS A 192 -9.96 -0.49 -27.15
N ILE A 193 -10.57 0.52 -26.52
CA ILE A 193 -11.10 0.42 -25.15
C ILE A 193 -12.24 -0.60 -25.13
N LYS A 194 -12.16 -1.56 -24.22
CA LYS A 194 -13.20 -2.57 -24.00
C LYS A 194 -14.01 -2.25 -22.74
N LEU A 195 -15.22 -2.81 -22.62
CA LEU A 195 -16.02 -2.72 -21.37
C LEU A 195 -15.26 -3.29 -20.17
N ASP A 196 -14.39 -4.27 -20.39
CA ASP A 196 -13.51 -4.83 -19.36
C ASP A 196 -12.53 -3.81 -18.79
N ASP A 197 -12.14 -2.79 -19.55
CA ASP A 197 -11.26 -1.72 -19.09
C ASP A 197 -12.01 -0.75 -18.18
N VAL A 198 -13.28 -0.46 -18.52
CA VAL A 198 -14.19 0.35 -17.70
C VAL A 198 -14.42 -0.32 -16.34
N ARG A 199 -14.64 -1.63 -16.33
CA ARG A 199 -14.78 -2.42 -15.09
C ARG A 199 -13.53 -2.32 -14.22
N LYS A 200 -12.33 -2.43 -14.80
CA LYS A 200 -11.05 -2.32 -14.07
C LYS A 200 -10.84 -0.92 -13.50
N ALA A 201 -11.12 0.12 -14.29
CA ALA A 201 -11.04 1.51 -13.86
C ALA A 201 -12.02 1.81 -12.70
N PHE A 202 -13.24 1.29 -12.77
CA PHE A 202 -14.21 1.37 -11.69
C PHE A 202 -13.71 0.73 -10.40
N PHE A 203 -13.21 -0.52 -10.47
CA PHE A 203 -12.65 -1.20 -9.29
C PHE A 203 -11.46 -0.46 -8.70
N PHE A 204 -10.61 0.13 -9.54
CA PHE A 204 -9.49 0.95 -9.05
C PHE A 204 -9.97 2.17 -8.24
N ILE A 205 -10.92 2.96 -8.78
CA ILE A 205 -11.50 4.10 -8.08
C ILE A 205 -12.17 3.64 -6.77
N PHE A 206 -12.93 2.54 -6.82
CA PHE A 206 -13.54 1.94 -5.65
C PHE A 206 -12.50 1.61 -4.56
N PHE A 207 -11.41 0.94 -4.91
CA PHE A 207 -10.36 0.59 -3.95
C PHE A 207 -9.60 1.80 -3.44
N MET A 208 -9.43 2.86 -4.25
CA MET A 208 -8.88 4.13 -3.79
C MET A 208 -9.76 4.71 -2.66
N PHE A 209 -11.09 4.73 -2.82
CA PHE A 209 -11.99 5.15 -1.74
C PHE A 209 -11.99 4.22 -0.53
N VAL A 210 -12.00 2.91 -0.73
CA VAL A 210 -11.91 1.94 0.38
C VAL A 210 -10.62 2.16 1.16
N SER A 211 -9.50 2.41 0.48
CA SER A 211 -8.22 2.69 1.14
C SER A 211 -8.21 4.02 1.89
N PHE A 212 -8.92 5.03 1.39
CA PHE A 212 -9.06 6.35 2.01
C PHE A 212 -10.00 6.33 3.23
N TYR A 213 -11.13 5.62 3.16
CA TYR A 213 -12.11 5.59 4.25
C TYR A 213 -11.95 4.42 5.22
N GLY A 214 -11.24 3.36 4.82
CA GLY A 214 -11.25 2.08 5.54
C GLY A 214 -10.62 2.10 6.93
N THR A 215 -9.73 3.06 7.23
CA THR A 215 -9.21 3.25 8.59
C THR A 215 -10.11 4.13 9.47
N GLY A 216 -11.22 4.65 8.94
CA GLY A 216 -12.26 5.37 9.68
C GLY A 216 -11.86 6.72 10.28
N ASN A 217 -10.58 7.09 10.20
CA ASN A 217 -9.99 8.24 10.91
C ASN A 217 -9.90 9.51 10.03
N ILE A 218 -10.34 9.44 8.78
CA ILE A 218 -9.99 10.44 7.75
C ILE A 218 -11.19 11.35 7.41
N ALA A 219 -12.42 10.97 7.77
CA ALA A 219 -13.62 11.79 7.52
C ALA A 219 -13.59 13.15 8.25
N SER A 220 -12.78 13.29 9.31
CA SER A 220 -12.39 14.60 9.83
C SER A 220 -10.94 14.54 10.30
N LEU A 221 -10.07 15.42 9.78
CA LEU A 221 -8.68 15.56 10.24
C LEU A 221 -8.57 15.83 11.75
N ASN A 222 -9.68 16.23 12.38
CA ASN A 222 -9.81 16.46 13.82
C ASN A 222 -10.00 15.16 14.64
N SER A 223 -10.22 14.01 14.01
CA SER A 223 -10.44 12.73 14.70
C SER A 223 -9.15 11.96 15.02
N PHE A 224 -8.01 12.39 14.47
CA PHE A 224 -6.74 11.72 14.74
C PHE A 224 -6.29 11.92 16.19
N SER A 225 -6.13 10.80 16.89
CA SER A 225 -5.59 10.83 18.25
C SER A 225 -4.08 11.06 18.25
N VAL A 226 -3.63 11.92 19.16
CA VAL A 226 -2.21 12.27 19.38
C VAL A 226 -1.34 11.02 19.64
N SER A 227 -1.97 9.95 20.13
CA SER A 227 -1.33 8.68 20.44
C SER A 227 -0.74 7.95 19.24
N SER A 228 -1.20 8.25 18.01
CA SER A 228 -0.57 7.74 16.78
C SER A 228 0.88 8.20 16.62
N PHE A 229 1.24 9.32 17.27
CA PHE A 229 2.55 9.95 17.13
C PHE A 229 3.51 9.58 18.26
N TYR A 230 3.07 8.83 19.27
CA TYR A 230 3.85 8.56 20.48
C TYR A 230 5.17 7.85 20.22
N CYS A 231 5.26 7.01 19.19
CA CYS A 231 6.54 6.41 18.76
C CYS A 231 7.58 7.47 18.32
N PHE A 232 7.14 8.65 17.88
CA PHE A 232 7.98 9.70 17.30
C PHE A 232 8.16 10.92 18.21
N MET A 233 7.09 11.32 18.88
CA MET A 233 7.04 12.53 19.69
C MET A 233 5.87 12.50 20.67
N THR A 234 6.09 13.08 21.85
CA THR A 234 5.06 13.33 22.86
C THR A 234 4.64 14.80 22.94
N VAL A 235 5.52 15.70 22.50
CA VAL A 235 5.27 17.14 22.45
C VAL A 235 4.52 17.49 21.18
N PHE A 236 3.45 18.29 21.31
CA PHE A 236 2.66 18.75 20.18
C PHE A 236 3.50 19.62 19.23
N ARG A 237 3.67 19.15 18.00
CA ARG A 237 4.32 19.88 16.91
C ARG A 237 3.44 19.77 15.65
N PRO A 238 2.57 20.75 15.38
CA PRO A 238 1.44 20.59 14.44
C PRO A 238 1.90 20.20 13.03
N PHE A 239 2.96 20.84 12.52
CA PHE A 239 3.45 20.57 11.17
C PHE A 239 4.08 19.17 11.03
N LEU A 240 4.84 18.72 12.03
CA LEU A 240 5.45 17.38 11.99
C LEU A 240 4.41 16.28 12.19
N MET A 241 3.46 16.48 13.10
CA MET A 241 2.33 15.57 13.28
C MET A 241 1.49 15.46 12.01
N ALA A 242 1.19 16.59 11.37
CA ALA A 242 0.48 16.61 10.09
C ALA A 242 1.25 15.87 8.98
N ALA A 243 2.58 16.02 8.91
CA ALA A 243 3.40 15.29 7.93
C ALA A 243 3.38 13.76 8.16
N VAL A 244 3.52 13.29 9.41
CA VAL A 244 3.45 11.86 9.73
C VAL A 244 2.05 11.29 9.47
N LEU A 245 1.01 12.05 9.79
CA LEU A 245 -0.38 11.69 9.50
C LEU A 245 -0.61 11.57 8.00
N LEU A 246 -0.11 12.54 7.22
CA LEU A 246 -0.20 12.50 5.77
C LEU A 246 0.47 11.24 5.22
N ILE A 247 1.67 10.88 5.69
CA ILE A 247 2.33 9.61 5.32
C ILE A 247 1.42 8.41 5.62
N LYS A 248 0.81 8.36 6.81
CA LYS A 248 -0.11 7.28 7.21
C LYS A 248 -1.29 7.14 6.24
N VAL A 249 -1.88 8.26 5.81
CA VAL A 249 -3.01 8.30 4.87
C VAL A 249 -2.58 7.92 3.45
N LEU A 250 -1.37 8.32 3.03
CA LEU A 250 -0.88 8.06 1.68
C LEU A 250 -0.45 6.60 1.44
N ILE A 251 -0.04 5.86 2.46
CA ILE A 251 0.46 4.48 2.31
C ILE A 251 -0.57 3.52 1.68
N PRO A 252 -1.82 3.40 2.18
CA PRO A 252 -2.82 2.52 1.56
C PRO A 252 -3.14 2.89 0.10
N LEU A 253 -3.22 4.19 -0.22
CA LEU A 253 -3.48 4.70 -1.57
C LEU A 253 -2.36 4.32 -2.55
N LEU A 254 -1.11 4.45 -2.09
CA LEU A 254 0.06 4.05 -2.85
C LEU A 254 0.09 2.54 -3.14
N ILE A 255 -0.31 1.73 -2.15
CA ILE A 255 -0.40 0.28 -2.29
C ILE A 255 -1.40 -0.12 -3.38
N VAL A 256 -2.61 0.47 -3.35
CA VAL A 256 -3.64 0.24 -4.38
C VAL A 256 -3.13 0.64 -5.77
N SER A 257 -2.43 1.78 -5.86
CA SER A 257 -1.84 2.25 -7.12
C SER A 257 -0.72 1.34 -7.65
N CYS A 258 0.11 0.78 -6.78
CA CYS A 258 1.13 -0.21 -7.17
C CYS A 258 0.49 -1.52 -7.64
N ALA A 259 -0.56 -1.98 -6.97
CA ALA A 259 -1.31 -3.18 -7.38
C ALA A 259 -2.01 -2.99 -8.72
N PHE A 260 -2.59 -1.82 -8.95
CA PHE A 260 -3.21 -1.47 -10.22
C PHE A 260 -2.20 -1.42 -11.37
N ARG A 261 -1.01 -0.87 -11.12
CA ARG A 261 0.08 -0.91 -12.11
C ARG A 261 0.53 -2.36 -12.40
N ALA A 262 0.59 -3.21 -11.39
CA ALA A 262 0.87 -4.64 -11.56
C ALA A 262 -0.19 -5.29 -12.47
N LEU A 263 -1.47 -5.02 -12.22
CA LEU A 263 -2.59 -5.49 -13.02
C LEU A 263 -2.46 -5.07 -14.48
N LEU A 264 -2.15 -3.80 -14.76
CA LEU A 264 -1.95 -3.31 -16.13
C LEU A 264 -0.80 -4.03 -16.84
N GLN A 265 0.28 -4.33 -16.12
CA GLN A 265 1.40 -5.09 -16.66
C GLN A 265 1.02 -6.55 -16.95
N THR A 266 0.20 -7.19 -16.11
CA THR A 266 -0.22 -8.60 -16.30
C THR A 266 -1.11 -8.81 -17.52
N ILE A 267 -1.91 -7.81 -17.88
CA ILE A 267 -2.92 -7.90 -18.96
C ILE A 267 -2.43 -7.24 -20.25
N SER A 268 -1.21 -6.68 -20.24
CA SER A 268 -0.62 -5.97 -21.39
C SER A 268 -1.50 -4.85 -21.96
N VAL A 269 -2.24 -4.16 -21.10
CA VAL A 269 -3.11 -3.03 -21.48
C VAL A 269 -2.31 -1.74 -21.52
N SER A 270 -2.71 -0.81 -22.39
CA SER A 270 -2.13 0.54 -22.42
C SER A 270 -2.34 1.26 -21.09
N ASN A 271 -1.25 1.50 -20.37
CA ASN A 271 -1.25 2.27 -19.10
C ASN A 271 -1.91 3.64 -19.27
N THR A 272 -1.63 4.32 -20.40
CA THR A 272 -2.15 5.66 -20.68
C THR A 272 -3.66 5.66 -20.91
N ALA A 273 -4.17 4.71 -21.70
CA ALA A 273 -5.60 4.64 -21.99
C ALA A 273 -6.43 4.41 -20.71
N LEU A 274 -5.97 3.49 -19.86
CA LEU A 274 -6.69 3.14 -18.64
C LEU A 274 -6.54 4.22 -17.56
N PHE A 275 -5.38 4.89 -17.50
CA PHE A 275 -5.22 6.10 -16.67
C PHE A 275 -6.19 7.23 -17.07
N LEU A 276 -6.31 7.52 -18.38
CA LEU A 276 -7.26 8.52 -18.87
C LEU A 276 -8.71 8.13 -18.55
N LEU A 277 -9.04 6.84 -18.67
CA LEU A 277 -10.37 6.33 -18.32
C LEU A 277 -10.69 6.56 -16.83
N VAL A 278 -9.73 6.28 -15.94
CA VAL A 278 -9.85 6.56 -14.50
C VAL A 278 -10.06 8.04 -14.25
N MET A 279 -9.30 8.92 -14.91
CA MET A 279 -9.47 10.38 -14.77
C MET A 279 -10.87 10.83 -15.17
N ILE A 280 -11.37 10.39 -16.34
CA ILE A 280 -12.72 10.72 -16.83
C ILE A 280 -13.80 10.23 -15.85
N MET A 281 -13.70 8.99 -15.36
CA MET A 281 -14.66 8.45 -14.39
C MET A 281 -14.61 9.20 -13.05
N SER A 282 -13.42 9.61 -12.62
CA SER A 282 -13.25 10.39 -11.39
C SER A 282 -13.86 11.80 -11.52
N ASP A 283 -13.69 12.44 -12.68
CA ASP A 283 -14.30 13.74 -12.99
C ASP A 283 -15.83 13.65 -13.04
N PHE A 284 -16.38 12.59 -13.63
CA PHE A 284 -17.83 12.36 -13.63
C PHE A 284 -18.39 12.23 -12.20
N MET A 285 -17.69 11.49 -11.34
CA MET A 285 -18.05 11.36 -9.94
C MET A 285 -17.92 12.70 -9.18
N ALA A 286 -16.88 13.50 -9.47
CA ALA A 286 -16.72 14.83 -8.88
C ALA A 286 -17.87 15.77 -9.30
N LEU A 287 -18.28 15.74 -10.57
CA LEU A 287 -19.45 16.48 -11.06
C LEU A 287 -20.74 16.03 -10.38
N HIS A 288 -20.91 14.72 -10.17
CA HIS A 288 -22.05 14.20 -9.42
C HIS A 288 -22.11 14.78 -7.99
N PHE A 289 -20.98 14.83 -7.28
CA PHE A 289 -20.94 15.47 -5.96
C PHE A 289 -21.12 16.99 -6.02
N PHE A 290 -20.66 17.65 -7.08
CA PHE A 290 -20.89 19.08 -7.29
C PHE A 290 -22.38 19.40 -7.35
N PHE A 291 -23.15 18.63 -8.12
CA PHE A 291 -24.61 18.82 -8.20
C PHE A 291 -25.36 18.42 -6.92
N LEU A 292 -24.72 17.68 -6.01
CA LEU A 292 -25.27 17.33 -4.70
C LEU A 292 -24.90 18.33 -3.60
N ILE A 293 -24.16 19.40 -3.92
CA ILE A 293 -23.87 20.46 -2.96
C ILE A 293 -25.18 21.12 -2.53
N LYS A 294 -25.38 21.22 -1.22
CA LYS A 294 -26.54 21.87 -0.63
C LYS A 294 -26.20 23.31 -0.29
N ASP A 295 -27.06 24.23 -0.70
CA ASP A 295 -27.03 25.66 -0.38
C ASP A 295 -27.94 26.04 0.81
N SER A 296 -28.75 25.08 1.27
CA SER A 296 -29.79 25.25 2.28
C SER A 296 -29.85 24.04 3.22
N GLY A 297 -30.36 24.25 4.44
CA GLY A 297 -30.42 23.22 5.49
C GLY A 297 -29.52 23.52 6.68
N SER A 298 -29.13 22.49 7.43
CA SER A 298 -28.24 22.67 8.57
C SER A 298 -26.80 22.99 8.11
N TRP A 299 -26.06 23.78 8.91
CA TRP A 299 -24.64 24.05 8.65
C TRP A 299 -23.80 22.78 8.51
N LEU A 300 -24.18 21.72 9.23
CA LEU A 300 -23.53 20.41 9.15
C LEU A 300 -23.77 19.76 7.78
N ASP A 301 -25.00 19.79 7.27
CA ASP A 301 -25.33 19.20 5.96
C ASP A 301 -24.62 19.94 4.82
N ILE A 302 -24.59 21.27 4.91
CA ILE A 302 -23.86 22.12 3.95
C ILE A 302 -22.37 21.76 3.99
N GLY A 303 -21.76 21.74 5.18
CA GLY A 303 -20.35 21.39 5.36
C GLY A 303 -20.00 19.97 4.87
N MET A 304 -20.87 18.99 5.10
CA MET A 304 -20.68 17.61 4.65
C MET A 304 -20.77 17.50 3.13
N SER A 305 -21.73 18.18 2.49
CA SER A 305 -21.87 18.18 1.03
C SER A 305 -20.63 18.77 0.34
N ILE A 306 -20.11 19.88 0.86
CA ILE A 306 -18.88 20.53 0.38
C ILE A 306 -17.67 19.61 0.62
N SER A 307 -17.58 18.98 1.78
CA SER A 307 -16.49 18.06 2.10
C SER A 307 -16.45 16.86 1.15
N HIS A 308 -17.60 16.24 0.85
CA HIS A 308 -17.66 15.14 -0.12
C HIS A 308 -17.20 15.55 -1.52
N TYR A 309 -17.59 16.74 -1.98
CA TYR A 309 -17.13 17.28 -3.27
C TYR A 309 -15.61 17.53 -3.29
N LEU A 310 -15.07 18.19 -2.26
CA LEU A 310 -13.63 18.44 -2.14
C LEU A 310 -12.83 17.14 -2.04
N LEU A 311 -13.36 16.13 -1.34
CA LEU A 311 -12.75 14.81 -1.26
C LEU A 311 -12.74 14.12 -2.63
N ALA A 312 -13.85 14.15 -3.38
CA ALA A 312 -13.88 13.57 -4.73
C ALA A 312 -12.85 14.22 -5.67
N MET A 313 -12.75 15.55 -5.68
CA MET A 313 -11.72 16.26 -6.46
C MET A 313 -10.30 15.97 -5.98
N GLY A 314 -10.08 15.95 -4.66
CA GLY A 314 -8.79 15.61 -4.07
C GLY A 314 -8.33 14.20 -4.46
N MET A 315 -9.25 13.24 -4.48
CA MET A 315 -8.99 11.87 -4.90
C MET A 315 -8.58 11.77 -6.37
N SER A 316 -9.13 12.58 -7.28
CA SER A 316 -8.64 12.67 -8.67
C SER A 316 -7.17 13.09 -8.73
N ILE A 317 -6.80 14.14 -8.00
CA ILE A 317 -5.42 14.65 -7.95
C ILE A 317 -4.47 13.61 -7.34
N PHE A 318 -4.85 13.01 -6.21
CA PHE A 318 -4.04 11.97 -5.58
C PHE A 318 -3.86 10.77 -6.49
N THR A 319 -4.89 10.37 -7.24
CA THR A 319 -4.80 9.28 -8.21
C THR A 319 -3.74 9.55 -9.29
N ALA A 320 -3.71 10.77 -9.85
CA ALA A 320 -2.68 11.16 -10.81
C ALA A 320 -1.27 11.15 -10.19
N MET A 321 -1.11 11.72 -8.99
CA MET A 321 0.15 11.73 -8.25
C MET A 321 0.65 10.30 -7.97
N PHE A 322 -0.23 9.44 -7.45
CA PHE A 322 0.11 8.07 -7.11
C PHE A 322 0.35 7.19 -8.31
N HIS A 323 -0.24 7.47 -9.46
CA HIS A 323 0.12 6.79 -10.71
C HIS A 323 1.61 7.00 -11.04
N GLY A 324 2.09 8.25 -10.96
CA GLY A 324 3.51 8.57 -11.16
C GLY A 324 4.42 7.96 -10.08
N LEU A 325 4.02 8.02 -8.80
CA LEU A 325 4.80 7.45 -7.70
C LEU A 325 4.86 5.92 -7.77
N ALA A 326 3.74 5.27 -8.09
CA ALA A 326 3.68 3.83 -8.33
C ALA A 326 4.57 3.46 -9.52
N TRP A 327 4.60 4.28 -10.57
CA TRP A 327 5.51 4.08 -11.70
C TRP A 327 6.98 4.09 -11.24
N LEU A 328 7.37 5.12 -10.50
CA LEU A 328 8.71 5.26 -9.96
C LEU A 328 9.09 4.09 -9.04
N LEU A 329 8.21 3.72 -8.11
CA LEU A 329 8.46 2.66 -7.13
C LEU A 329 8.51 1.25 -7.71
N THR A 330 7.86 0.97 -8.84
CA THR A 330 7.87 -0.39 -9.42
C THR A 330 8.87 -0.52 -10.58
N SER A 331 9.22 0.56 -11.29
CA SER A 331 10.20 0.51 -12.39
C SER A 331 11.63 0.81 -11.97
N PHE A 332 11.85 1.73 -11.03
CA PHE A 332 13.20 2.20 -10.73
C PHE A 332 13.93 1.24 -9.77
N THR A 333 15.09 0.72 -10.14
CA THR A 333 15.88 -0.17 -9.27
C THR A 333 17.33 0.30 -9.22
N PHE A 334 17.90 0.41 -8.01
CA PHE A 334 19.33 0.62 -7.84
C PHE A 334 20.07 -0.69 -8.10
N ASN A 335 20.74 -0.78 -9.25
CA ASN A 335 21.73 -1.82 -9.49
C ASN A 335 23.04 -1.42 -8.82
N LEU A 336 23.23 -1.86 -7.58
CA LEU A 336 24.56 -1.96 -7.00
C LEU A 336 25.21 -3.19 -7.63
N ASP A 337 25.75 -3.05 -8.83
CA ASP A 337 26.51 -4.13 -9.44
C ASP A 337 27.84 -4.25 -8.68
N TYR A 338 27.94 -5.25 -7.82
CA TYR A 338 29.14 -5.55 -7.03
C TYR A 338 30.38 -5.74 -7.92
N ARG A 339 30.18 -6.04 -9.22
CA ARG A 339 31.26 -6.15 -10.20
C ARG A 339 31.94 -4.83 -10.54
N ASP A 340 31.24 -3.70 -10.48
CA ASP A 340 31.85 -2.40 -10.74
C ASP A 340 32.63 -1.87 -9.54
N LEU A 341 32.21 -2.18 -8.31
CA LEU A 341 32.95 -1.81 -7.11
C LEU A 341 34.31 -2.53 -7.01
N LYS A 342 34.37 -3.78 -7.48
CA LYS A 342 35.62 -4.57 -7.49
C LYS A 342 36.63 -4.11 -8.56
N ARG A 343 36.17 -3.45 -9.63
CA ARG A 343 37.04 -2.88 -10.68
C ARG A 343 37.69 -1.55 -10.29
N HIS A 344 37.19 -0.88 -9.25
CA HIS A 344 37.78 0.35 -8.72
C HIS A 344 38.70 0.11 -7.51
N LEU A 345 38.80 -1.13 -7.03
CA LEU A 345 39.63 -1.53 -5.87
C LEU A 345 40.78 -2.47 -6.26
N LEU A 346 40.92 -2.79 -7.54
CA LEU A 346 42.08 -3.44 -8.17
C LEU A 346 42.67 -2.44 -9.17
#